data_AF-A0A3M1WRB0-F1
#
_entry.id   AF-A0A3M1WRB0-F1
#
_cell.length_a   1.000
_cell.length_b   1.000
_cell.length_c   1.000
_cell.angle_alpha   90.00
_cell.angle_beta   90.00
_cell.angle_gamma   90.00
#
_symmetry.space_group_name_H-M   'P 1'
#
loop_
_entity.id
_entity.type
_entity.pdbx_description
1 polymer ?
#
loop_
_entity_poly.entity_id
_entity_poly.type
_entity_poly.pdbx_seq_one_letter_code
_entity_poly.pdbx_strand_id
1 'polypeptide(L)' 'MYIIIMAGGSGTRFWPASRERKPKQFLNIIGSRPLIEQTFLRVSPLTEEQNIVLVINHVHRALTEQIFAERRVT' A
#
# COMPACT_ATOMS: atom_id res chain seq x y z
N MET A 1 -4.64 -1.15 -19.63
CA MET A 1 -5.58 -1.48 -18.54
C MET A 1 -5.09 -0.75 -17.31
N TYR A 2 -5.96 -0.03 -16.58
CA TYR A 2 -5.57 0.62 -15.33
C TYR A 2 -6.01 -0.22 -14.13
N ILE A 3 -5.17 -0.27 -13.10
CA ILE A 3 -5.46 -0.97 -11.84
C ILE A 3 -5.44 0.05 -10.70
N ILE A 4 -6.52 0.09 -9.93
CA ILE A 4 -6.65 1.00 -8.79
C ILE A 4 -6.54 0.18 -7.49
N ILE A 5 -5.55 0.49 -6.66
CA ILE A 5 -5.39 -0.12 -5.33
C ILE A 5 -5.90 0.86 -4.29
N MET A 6 -7.05 0.55 -3.68
CA MET A 6 -7.63 1.34 -2.59
C MET A 6 -7.04 0.93 -1.24
N ALA A 7 -6.21 1.79 -0.66
CA ALA A 7 -5.49 1.58 0.59
C ALA A 7 -5.95 2.59 1.68
N GLY A 8 -7.24 2.51 2.03
CA GLY A 8 -7.89 3.31 3.07
C GLY A 8 -8.23 2.54 4.35
N GLY A 9 -8.86 3.25 5.29
CA GLY A 9 -9.33 2.72 6.58
C GLY A 9 -8.33 2.93 7.73
N SER A 10 -8.86 3.19 8.92
CA SER A 10 -8.09 3.49 10.14
C SER A 10 -7.45 2.27 10.81
N GLY A 11 -7.75 1.06 10.33
CA GLY A 11 -7.09 -0.17 10.79
C GLY A 11 -7.40 -0.56 12.25
N THR A 12 -8.57 -0.25 12.78
CA THR A 12 -8.94 -0.49 14.19
C THR A 12 -8.99 -1.96 14.60
N ARG A 13 -9.28 -2.87 13.67
CA ARG A 13 -9.42 -4.32 13.93
C ARG A 13 -8.09 -5.06 14.18
N PHE A 14 -6.96 -4.45 13.82
CA PHE A 14 -5.63 -5.03 14.02
C PHE A 14 -4.88 -4.40 15.19
N TRP A 15 -5.57 -3.70 16.09
CA TRP A 15 -4.96 -3.25 17.34
C TRP A 15 -4.45 -4.47 18.15
N PRO A 16 -3.24 -4.47 18.74
CA PRO A 16 -2.31 -3.36 18.86
C PRO A 16 -1.29 -3.22 17.71
N ALA A 17 -1.31 -4.07 16.69
CA ALA A 17 -0.37 -3.95 15.57
C ALA A 17 -0.64 -2.72 14.67
N SER A 18 -1.92 -2.41 14.44
CA SER A 18 -2.36 -1.27 13.65
C SER A 18 -2.70 -0.07 14.52
N ARG A 19 -2.23 1.10 14.12
CA ARG A 19 -2.48 2.40 14.76
C ARG A 19 -2.95 3.38 13.70
N GLU A 20 -3.55 4.48 14.13
CA GLU A 20 -3.95 5.56 13.23
C GLU A 20 -2.79 6.05 12.34
N ARG A 21 -1.58 6.15 12.89
CA ARG A 21 -0.37 6.55 12.13
C ARG A 21 0.20 5.46 11.21
N LYS A 22 -0.12 4.19 11.46
CA LYS A 22 0.37 3.04 10.67
C LYS A 22 -0.75 1.99 10.56
N PRO A 23 -1.72 2.21 9.65
CA PRO A 23 -2.83 1.29 9.47
C PRO A 23 -2.39 0.00 8.78
N LYS A 24 -3.27 -1.01 8.80
CA LYS A 24 -2.96 -2.41 8.41
C LYS A 24 -2.22 -2.55 7.07
N GLN A 25 -2.54 -1.72 6.08
CA GLN A 25 -1.97 -1.80 4.73
C GLN A 25 -0.46 -1.54 4.72
N PHE A 26 0.07 -0.87 5.74
CA PHE A 26 1.50 -0.59 5.92
C PHE A 26 2.20 -1.56 6.88
N LEU A 27 1.51 -2.61 7.31
CA LEU A 27 2.05 -3.62 8.20
C LEU A 27 2.46 -4.87 7.41
N ASN A 28 3.49 -5.55 7.93
CA ASN A 28 3.95 -6.84 7.43
C ASN A 28 3.24 -7.93 8.24
N ILE A 29 1.94 -8.12 8.00
CA ILE A 29 1.13 -9.09 8.76
C ILE A 29 1.44 -10.52 8.29
N ILE A 30 1.67 -10.68 6.99
CA ILE A 30 1.98 -11.96 6.36
C ILE A 30 3.25 -11.74 5.54
N GLY A 31 4.30 -12.52 5.78
CA GLY A 31 5.57 -12.39 5.06
C GLY A 31 6.40 -11.16 5.46
N SER A 32 7.30 -10.73 4.56
CA SER A 32 8.35 -9.74 4.85
C SER A 32 8.07 -8.33 4.33
N ARG A 33 6.95 -8.10 3.65
CA ARG A 33 6.61 -6.83 2.99
C ARG A 33 5.27 -6.26 3.48
N PRO A 34 5.06 -4.93 3.41
CA PRO A 34 3.77 -4.34 3.74
C PRO A 34 2.66 -4.88 2.83
N LEU A 35 1.45 -5.05 3.36
CA LEU A 35 0.31 -5.56 2.59
C LEU A 35 0.03 -4.77 1.30
N ILE A 36 0.26 -3.45 1.32
CA ILE A 36 0.10 -2.59 0.14
C ILE A 36 1.12 -2.96 -0.96
N GLU A 37 2.38 -3.19 -0.59
CA GLU A 37 3.43 -3.59 -1.52
C GLU A 37 3.18 -5.01 -2.05
N GLN A 38 2.74 -5.93 -1.20
CA GLN A 38 2.35 -7.27 -1.63
C GLN A 38 1.19 -7.26 -2.62
N THR A 39 0.23 -6.35 -2.42
CA THR A 39 -0.90 -6.17 -3.34
C THR A 39 -0.44 -5.60 -4.67
N PHE A 40 0.46 -4.61 -4.64
CA PHE A 40 1.10 -4.08 -5.84
C PHE A 40 1.82 -5.18 -6.62
N LEU A 41 2.73 -5.93 -5.97
CA LEU A 41 3.50 -7.01 -6.61
C LEU A 41 2.62 -8.10 -7.24
N ARG A 42 1.44 -8.36 -6.68
CA ARG A 42 0.49 -9.33 -7.22
C ARG A 42 -0.10 -8.86 -8.56
N VAL A 43 -0.26 -7.56 -8.74
CA VAL A 43 -0.90 -6.97 -9.93
C VAL A 43 0.10 -6.44 -10.95
N SER A 44 1.36 -6.19 -10.56
CA SER A 44 2.42 -5.75 -11.47
C SER A 44 2.61 -6.62 -12.72
N PRO A 45 2.43 -7.96 -12.70
CA PRO A 45 2.52 -8.76 -13.92
C PRO A 45 1.35 -8.54 -14.91
N LEU A 46 0.27 -7.88 -14.49
CA LEU A 46 -0.95 -7.71 -15.27
C LEU A 46 -0.95 -6.41 -16.10
N THR A 47 -0.12 -5.43 -15.75
CA THR A 47 0.00 -4.16 -16.47
C THR A 47 1.32 -3.44 -16.14
N GLU A 48 1.67 -2.43 -16.93
CA GLU A 48 2.84 -1.59 -16.67
C GLU A 48 2.70 -0.81 -15.35
N GLU A 49 3.79 -0.58 -14.62
CA GLU A 49 3.74 0.05 -13.28
C GLU A 49 3.05 1.42 -13.29
N GLN A 50 3.23 2.22 -14.34
CA GLN A 50 2.59 3.53 -14.51
C GLN A 50 1.06 3.46 -14.60
N ASN A 51 0.48 2.31 -14.92
CA ASN A 51 -0.96 2.11 -15.02
C ASN A 51 -1.56 1.62 -13.68
N ILE A 52 -0.75 1.53 -12.62
CA ILE A 52 -1.19 1.18 -11.27
C ILE A 52 -1.25 2.45 -10.42
N VAL A 53 -2.44 2.75 -9.90
CA VAL A 53 -2.69 3.96 -9.09
C VAL A 53 -2.98 3.55 -7.65
N LEU A 54 -2.29 4.19 -6.70
CA LEU A 54 -2.49 3.96 -5.28
C LEU A 54 -3.39 5.05 -4.68
N VAL A 55 -4.61 4.68 -4.28
CA VAL A 55 -5.52 5.61 -3.58
C VAL A 55 -5.35 5.44 -2.08
N ILE A 56 -4.73 6.45 -1.44
CA ILE A 56 -4.39 6.45 -0.01
C ILE A 56 -4.90 7.72 0.68
N ASN A 57 -4.97 7.70 2.01
CA ASN A 57 -5.14 8.94 2.78
C ASN A 57 -3.86 9.79 2.71
N HIS A 58 -3.99 11.09 2.49
CA HIS A 58 -2.89 12.05 2.41
C HIS A 58 -1.92 11.99 3.60
N VAL A 59 -2.40 11.68 4.80
CA VAL A 59 -1.57 11.53 6.02
C VAL A 59 -0.52 10.43 5.86
N HIS A 60 -0.76 9.43 5.01
CA HIS A 60 0.16 8.31 4.79
C HIS A 60 1.05 8.48 3.55
N ARG A 61 1.01 9.64 2.88
CA ARG A 61 1.78 9.88 1.63
C ARG A 61 3.27 9.60 1.80
N ALA A 62 3.89 10.16 2.83
CA ALA A 62 5.32 9.96 3.08
C ALA A 62 5.70 8.50 3.32
N LEU A 63 4.84 7.74 4.02
CA LEU A 63 5.08 6.32 4.28
C LEU A 63 4.94 5.49 2.99
N THR A 64 3.97 5.82 2.13
CA THR A 64 3.82 5.19 0.82
C THR A 64 5.02 5.50 -0.07
N GLU A 65 5.45 6.76 -0.16
CA GLU A 65 6.64 7.15 -0.93
C GLU A 65 7.89 6.40 -0.45
N GLN A 66 8.05 6.20 0.86
CA GLN A 66 9.14 5.39 1.41
C GLN A 66 9.09 3.93 0.96
N ILE A 67 7.90 3.30 0.93
CA ILE A 67 7.73 1.90 0.53
C ILE A 67 7.98 1.71 -0.98
N PHE A 68 7.60 2.70 -1.77
CA PHE A 68 7.65 2.64 -3.24
C PHE A 68 8.76 3.49 -3.85
N ALA A 69 9.78 3.89 -3.06
CA ALA A 69 10.82 4.83 -3.48
C ALA A 69 11.56 4.43 -4.78
N GLU A 70 11.70 3.13 -5.03
CA GLU A 70 12.38 2.58 -6.22
C GLU A 70 11.42 2.25 -7.39
N ARG A 71 10.12 2.57 -7.26
CA ARG A 71 9.08 2.18 -8.22
C ARG A 71 8.36 3.38 -8.80
N ARG A 72 7.94 3.25 -10.05
CA ARG A 72 7.18 4.31 -10.75
C ARG A 72 5.68 4.06 -10.61
N VAL A 73 5.15 4.40 -9.43
CA VAL A 73 3.71 4.40 -9.13
C VAL A 73 3.15 5.82 -9.13
N THR A 74 1.90 5.95 -9.57
CA THR A 74 1.15 7.21 -9.58
C THR A 74 0.24 7.33 -8.36
#